data_AF-A0A097EP11-F1
#
_entry.id   AF-A0A097EP11-F1
#
_cell.length_a   1.000
_cell.length_b   1.000
_cell.length_c   1.000
_cell.angle_alpha   90.00
_cell.angle_beta   90.00
_cell.angle_gamma   90.00
#
_symmetry.space_group_name_H-M   'P 1'
#
loop_
_entity.id
_entity.type
_entity.pdbx_description
1 polymer ?
#
loop_
_entity_poly.entity_id
_entity_poly.type
_entity_poly.pdbx_seq_one_letter_code
_entity_poly.pdbx_strand_id
1 'polypeptide(L)'
;MKKLRFLLPTIALTLCYTLANASDVNSNWQDDYSNIKYVTASSIENLNDNTSSIQPTVDITNIIYLYENGPLGKYGPIGSAGPLGKDGPVQKLKSFDPSTYPYFTDYFKSFYGPLSEDGPLGFLGPYTENSYYYGDLFELNNFAVHVRALGLWGVLGTVGPFGPVGALGPLGPIGAHGYSRDEQGNYTDKDGHIVTKIDVPFDSDSKRSFDLYELYKAEYAASKKDLDTSFVTLGNLKENYSDDYVINNDEKQVVTILVIPEQLFNYFDIQLYSSNGNLIAESNSRKYINFIQFLAPKDTNYTIKITSPDKSDKYALYVTGSTKYLNKYNISGDYILEK
;
A
#
# COMPACT_ATOMS: atom_id res chain seq x y z
N MET A 1 21.39 -58.18 0.22
CA MET A 1 21.00 -56.80 0.60
C MET A 1 21.35 -55.84 -0.52
N LYS A 2 20.38 -55.52 -1.41
CA LYS A 2 20.55 -54.59 -2.53
C LYS A 2 19.30 -53.70 -2.61
N LYS A 3 19.22 -52.64 -1.80
CA LYS A 3 18.28 -51.50 -1.99
C LYS A 3 18.77 -50.30 -1.15
N LEU A 4 19.77 -49.57 -1.63
CA LEU A 4 20.07 -48.21 -1.12
C LEU A 4 20.99 -47.46 -2.09
N ARG A 5 20.56 -47.20 -3.33
CA ARG A 5 21.34 -46.37 -4.28
C ARG A 5 20.51 -45.40 -5.14
N PHE A 6 19.24 -45.16 -4.80
CA PHE A 6 18.36 -44.30 -5.61
C PHE A 6 17.81 -43.06 -4.88
N LEU A 7 18.30 -42.70 -3.69
CA LEU A 7 17.79 -41.54 -2.95
C LEU A 7 18.70 -40.30 -2.95
N LEU A 8 19.98 -40.42 -3.34
CA LEU A 8 20.91 -39.29 -3.34
C LEU A 8 20.79 -38.30 -4.52
N PRO A 9 20.47 -38.71 -5.77
CA PRO A 9 20.40 -37.72 -6.86
C PRO A 9 19.13 -36.87 -6.78
N THR A 10 18.07 -37.36 -6.15
CA THR A 10 16.79 -36.63 -6.02
C THR A 10 16.89 -35.50 -4.99
N ILE A 11 17.53 -35.74 -3.85
CA ILE A 11 17.70 -34.71 -2.80
C ILE A 11 18.69 -33.62 -3.25
N ALA A 12 19.73 -33.97 -4.01
CA ALA A 12 20.67 -33.00 -4.58
C ALA A 12 20.03 -32.13 -5.68
N LEU A 13 19.11 -32.68 -6.49
CA LEU A 13 18.37 -31.89 -7.49
C LEU A 13 17.38 -30.93 -6.83
N THR A 14 16.68 -31.34 -5.76
CA THR A 14 15.74 -30.46 -5.04
C THR A 14 16.45 -29.36 -4.25
N LEU A 15 17.65 -29.61 -3.72
CA LEU A 15 18.48 -28.57 -3.10
C LEU A 15 19.07 -27.58 -4.14
N CYS A 16 19.44 -28.04 -5.34
CA CYS A 16 19.91 -27.14 -6.39
C CYS A 16 18.77 -26.28 -6.98
N TYR A 17 17.54 -26.81 -7.07
CA TYR A 17 16.38 -26.02 -7.54
C TYR A 17 15.91 -24.96 -6.52
N THR A 18 16.12 -25.19 -5.22
CA THR A 18 15.77 -24.20 -4.18
C THR A 18 16.83 -23.10 -4.05
N LEU A 19 18.11 -23.42 -4.26
CA LEU A 19 19.20 -22.43 -4.23
C LEU A 19 19.32 -21.59 -5.52
N ALA A 20 18.92 -22.12 -6.68
CA ALA A 20 18.95 -21.37 -7.95
C ALA A 20 17.84 -20.31 -8.07
N ASN A 21 16.76 -20.40 -7.28
CA ASN A 21 15.66 -19.44 -7.32
C ASN A 21 15.85 -18.24 -6.37
N ALA A 22 16.80 -18.30 -5.43
CA ALA A 22 17.10 -17.19 -4.54
C ALA A 22 17.96 -16.10 -5.22
N SER A 23 18.73 -16.44 -6.26
CA SER A 23 19.68 -15.49 -6.89
C SER A 23 19.05 -14.47 -7.84
N ASP A 24 17.79 -14.67 -8.27
CA ASP A 24 17.13 -13.76 -9.24
C ASP A 24 16.16 -12.76 -8.60
N VAL A 25 15.77 -12.94 -7.34
CA VAL A 25 14.71 -12.15 -6.67
C VAL A 25 15.07 -10.68 -6.43
N ASN A 26 16.36 -10.35 -6.37
CA ASN A 26 16.87 -8.97 -6.20
C ASN A 26 17.58 -8.43 -7.43
N SER A 27 17.42 -9.10 -8.56
CA SER A 27 17.93 -8.62 -9.84
C SER A 27 16.88 -7.75 -10.55
N ASN A 28 17.30 -7.02 -11.59
CA ASN A 28 16.41 -6.32 -12.52
C ASN A 28 15.50 -5.25 -11.90
N TRP A 29 15.95 -4.58 -10.85
CA TRP A 29 15.28 -3.38 -10.34
C TRP A 29 15.23 -2.28 -11.41
N GLN A 30 14.04 -1.73 -11.63
CA GLN A 30 13.73 -0.71 -12.61
C GLN A 30 13.12 0.51 -11.92
N ASP A 31 13.45 1.69 -12.43
CA ASP A 31 12.86 2.99 -12.09
C ASP A 31 12.35 3.71 -13.34
N ASP A 32 11.80 2.92 -14.28
CA ASP A 32 11.20 3.42 -15.50
C ASP A 32 9.77 3.91 -15.26
N TYR A 33 9.59 5.22 -15.38
CA TYR A 33 8.32 5.94 -15.25
C TYR A 33 7.92 6.57 -16.60
N SER A 34 8.47 6.09 -17.72
CA SER A 34 8.14 6.60 -19.06
C SER A 34 6.70 6.29 -19.46
N ASN A 35 6.18 5.14 -19.03
CA ASN A 35 4.78 4.75 -19.14
C ASN A 35 4.22 4.45 -17.76
N ILE A 36 2.90 4.55 -17.61
CA ILE A 36 2.25 4.23 -16.33
C ILE A 36 2.03 2.73 -16.26
N LYS A 37 2.84 2.04 -15.45
CA LYS A 37 2.62 0.64 -15.11
C LYS A 37 1.73 0.52 -13.89
N TYR A 38 0.79 -0.42 -13.92
CA TYR A 38 -0.17 -0.58 -12.85
C TYR A 38 -0.67 -2.01 -12.69
N VAL A 39 -1.13 -2.31 -11.48
CA VAL A 39 -1.80 -3.54 -11.08
C VAL A 39 -3.13 -3.18 -10.44
N THR A 40 -4.17 -3.95 -10.75
CA THR A 40 -5.47 -3.81 -10.11
C THR A 40 -5.95 -5.14 -9.58
N ALA A 41 -6.94 -5.11 -8.69
CA ALA A 41 -7.59 -6.35 -8.25
C ALA A 41 -8.17 -7.12 -9.46
N SER A 42 -8.72 -6.40 -10.45
CA SER A 42 -9.24 -7.00 -11.70
C SER A 42 -8.15 -7.63 -12.55
N SER A 43 -6.97 -6.99 -12.69
CA SER A 43 -5.88 -7.57 -13.49
C SER A 43 -5.34 -8.86 -12.86
N ILE A 44 -5.32 -8.94 -11.52
CA ILE A 44 -4.98 -10.18 -10.80
C ILE A 44 -6.08 -11.22 -10.94
N GLU A 45 -7.36 -10.85 -10.82
CA GLU A 45 -8.48 -11.77 -11.03
C GLU A 45 -8.44 -12.41 -12.43
N ASN A 46 -8.09 -11.63 -13.44
CA ASN A 46 -7.98 -12.07 -14.84
C ASN A 46 -6.86 -13.09 -15.08
N LEU A 47 -5.90 -13.25 -14.17
CA LEU A 47 -4.93 -14.34 -14.26
C LEU A 47 -5.60 -15.72 -14.17
N ASN A 48 -6.79 -15.82 -13.55
CA ASN A 48 -7.47 -17.10 -13.33
C ASN A 48 -6.54 -18.16 -12.71
N ASP A 49 -5.82 -17.74 -11.66
CA ASP A 49 -4.84 -18.54 -10.92
C ASP A 49 -3.61 -19.00 -11.76
N ASN A 50 -3.45 -18.51 -12.99
CA ASN A 50 -2.27 -18.78 -13.81
C ASN A 50 -1.11 -17.85 -13.43
N THR A 51 -0.07 -18.41 -12.81
CA THR A 51 1.12 -17.66 -12.37
C THR A 51 2.34 -17.82 -13.28
N SER A 52 2.18 -18.45 -14.45
CA SER A 52 3.32 -18.86 -15.30
C SER A 52 4.14 -17.71 -15.89
N SER A 53 3.53 -16.53 -16.12
CA SER A 53 4.23 -15.34 -16.61
C SER A 53 4.84 -14.48 -15.50
N ILE A 54 4.58 -14.82 -14.23
CA ILE A 54 4.95 -13.97 -13.09
C ILE A 54 6.41 -14.20 -12.72
N GLN A 55 7.18 -13.11 -12.64
CA GLN A 55 8.54 -13.11 -12.12
C GLN A 55 8.71 -12.05 -11.02
N PRO A 56 9.37 -12.38 -9.88
CA PRO A 56 9.87 -13.70 -9.51
C PRO A 56 8.76 -14.76 -9.39
N THR A 57 9.09 -16.02 -9.63
CA THR A 57 8.09 -17.10 -9.73
C THR A 57 7.27 -17.24 -8.43
N VAL A 58 5.98 -17.46 -8.57
CA VAL A 58 5.05 -17.75 -7.46
C VAL A 58 4.90 -19.26 -7.33
N ASP A 59 5.28 -19.82 -6.18
CA ASP A 59 5.04 -21.24 -5.89
C ASP A 59 3.55 -21.57 -5.95
N ILE A 60 3.21 -22.71 -6.57
CA ILE A 60 1.86 -23.25 -6.67
C ILE A 60 1.17 -23.38 -5.30
N THR A 61 1.95 -23.61 -4.24
CA THR A 61 1.41 -23.67 -2.87
C THR A 61 0.85 -22.34 -2.38
N ASN A 62 1.30 -21.21 -2.92
CA ASN A 62 0.84 -19.87 -2.57
C ASN A 62 -0.36 -19.41 -3.41
N ILE A 63 -0.76 -20.14 -4.44
CA ILE A 63 -1.95 -19.82 -5.26
C ILE A 63 -3.22 -19.81 -4.40
N ILE A 64 -3.26 -20.58 -3.31
CA ILE A 64 -4.37 -20.56 -2.35
C ILE A 64 -4.64 -19.17 -1.76
N TYR A 65 -3.64 -18.28 -1.73
CA TYR A 65 -3.79 -16.89 -1.29
C TYR A 65 -4.45 -15.98 -2.33
N LEU A 66 -4.63 -16.46 -3.56
CA LEU A 66 -5.47 -15.83 -4.58
C LEU A 66 -6.92 -16.35 -4.53
N TYR A 67 -7.31 -17.16 -3.54
CA TYR A 67 -8.72 -17.53 -3.40
C TYR A 67 -9.53 -16.38 -2.79
N GLU A 68 -10.86 -16.42 -2.93
CA GLU A 68 -11.78 -15.37 -2.44
C GLU A 68 -11.69 -15.15 -0.91
N ASN A 69 -11.27 -16.16 -0.16
CA ASN A 69 -11.05 -16.07 1.29
C ASN A 69 -9.58 -15.74 1.64
N GLY A 70 -8.73 -15.54 0.63
CA GLY A 70 -7.33 -15.19 0.79
C GLY A 70 -7.13 -13.72 1.18
N PRO A 71 -5.87 -13.26 1.24
CA PRO A 71 -5.54 -11.95 1.78
C PRO A 71 -6.13 -10.75 1.02
N LEU A 72 -6.40 -10.89 -0.28
CA LEU A 72 -7.03 -9.84 -1.10
C LEU A 72 -8.57 -9.85 -1.02
N GLY A 73 -9.13 -10.92 -0.45
CA GLY A 73 -10.57 -11.14 -0.37
C GLY A 73 -11.25 -10.34 0.73
N LYS A 74 -12.58 -10.38 0.74
CA LYS A 74 -13.44 -9.67 1.71
C LYS A 74 -13.23 -10.05 3.18
N TYR A 75 -12.69 -11.24 3.44
CA TYR A 75 -12.33 -11.73 4.77
C TYR A 75 -10.85 -11.54 5.11
N GLY A 76 -10.06 -11.08 4.15
CA GLY A 76 -8.64 -10.81 4.32
C GLY A 76 -8.37 -9.50 5.09
N PRO A 77 -7.09 -9.16 5.28
CA PRO A 77 -6.66 -7.93 5.96
C PRO A 77 -7.17 -6.63 5.31
N ILE A 78 -7.37 -6.60 3.98
CA ILE A 78 -7.97 -5.44 3.29
C ILE A 78 -9.49 -5.49 3.21
N GLY A 79 -10.12 -6.53 3.77
CA GLY A 79 -11.56 -6.66 3.85
C GLY A 79 -12.21 -5.71 4.87
N SER A 80 -13.53 -5.60 4.80
CA SER A 80 -14.34 -4.77 5.73
C SER A 80 -14.17 -5.11 7.22
N ALA A 81 -13.76 -6.35 7.53
CA ALA A 81 -13.48 -6.84 8.88
C ALA A 81 -11.99 -6.80 9.26
N GLY A 82 -11.12 -6.41 8.33
CA GLY A 82 -9.70 -6.24 8.56
C GLY A 82 -9.37 -4.97 9.37
N PRO A 83 -8.10 -4.73 9.70
CA PRO A 83 -7.66 -3.57 10.49
C PRO A 83 -7.83 -2.22 9.78
N LEU A 84 -8.00 -2.20 8.47
CA LEU A 84 -8.38 -0.99 7.72
C LEU A 84 -9.90 -0.89 7.52
N GLY A 85 -10.66 -1.89 7.93
CA GLY A 85 -12.11 -1.94 7.83
C GLY A 85 -12.82 -1.10 8.89
N LYS A 86 -14.16 -1.14 8.89
CA LYS A 86 -15.02 -0.29 9.74
C LYS A 86 -14.73 -0.42 11.24
N ASP A 87 -14.31 -1.62 11.62
CA ASP A 87 -14.02 -1.99 13.00
C ASP A 87 -12.55 -1.83 13.37
N GLY A 88 -11.72 -1.43 12.40
CA GLY A 88 -10.32 -1.17 12.56
C GLY A 88 -10.02 0.13 13.31
N PRO A 89 -8.78 0.29 13.81
CA PRO A 89 -8.39 1.45 14.61
C PRO A 89 -8.57 2.79 13.87
N VAL A 90 -8.27 2.87 12.56
CA VAL A 90 -8.35 4.12 11.79
C VAL A 90 -9.79 4.63 11.68
N GLN A 91 -10.75 3.76 11.33
CA GLN A 91 -12.15 4.16 11.14
C GLN A 91 -12.88 4.43 12.47
N LYS A 92 -12.40 3.85 13.58
CA LYS A 92 -12.92 4.10 14.94
C LYS A 92 -12.45 5.42 15.55
N LEU A 93 -11.57 6.17 14.88
CA LEU A 93 -11.11 7.48 15.33
C LEU A 93 -12.17 8.57 15.18
N LYS A 94 -13.15 8.56 16.08
CA LYS A 94 -14.08 9.69 16.25
C LYS A 94 -13.74 10.58 17.45
N SER A 95 -12.83 10.15 18.34
CA SER A 95 -12.59 10.84 19.62
C SER A 95 -11.19 10.65 20.23
N PHE A 96 -10.26 9.99 19.53
CA PHE A 96 -8.89 9.78 20.02
C PHE A 96 -7.94 10.74 19.31
N ASP A 97 -7.29 11.60 20.10
CA ASP A 97 -6.21 12.47 19.64
C ASP A 97 -4.92 12.05 20.35
N PRO A 98 -3.98 11.38 19.66
CA PRO A 98 -2.72 10.93 20.23
C PRO A 98 -1.89 12.06 20.85
N SER A 99 -2.06 13.31 20.37
CA SER A 99 -1.31 14.48 20.86
C SER A 99 -1.69 14.87 22.30
N THR A 100 -2.83 14.41 22.80
CA THR A 100 -3.30 14.70 24.17
C THR A 100 -2.59 13.89 25.25
N TYR A 101 -1.73 12.93 24.88
CA TYR A 101 -0.98 12.08 25.81
C TYR A 101 0.53 12.38 25.77
N PRO A 102 1.06 13.26 26.64
CA PRO A 102 2.46 13.72 26.57
C PRO A 102 3.51 12.60 26.74
N TYR A 103 3.23 11.60 27.58
CA TYR A 103 4.10 10.41 27.70
C TYR A 103 4.13 9.55 26.44
N PHE A 104 3.08 9.63 25.61
CA PHE A 104 2.97 8.89 24.36
C PHE A 104 3.90 9.50 23.32
N THR A 105 4.03 10.83 23.25
CA THR A 105 4.93 11.47 22.27
C THR A 105 6.41 11.30 22.59
N ASP A 106 6.80 11.30 23.87
CA ASP A 106 8.21 11.19 24.27
C ASP A 106 8.76 9.77 24.07
N TYR A 107 7.95 8.74 24.34
CA TYR A 107 8.31 7.35 24.09
C TYR A 107 8.49 7.06 22.58
N PHE A 108 7.61 7.59 21.73
CA PHE A 108 7.67 7.33 20.29
C PHE A 108 8.77 8.11 19.55
N LYS A 109 9.31 9.15 20.19
CA LYS A 109 10.52 9.87 19.76
C LYS A 109 11.79 9.38 20.46
N SER A 110 11.67 8.48 21.44
CA SER A 110 12.82 7.90 22.14
C SER A 110 13.65 7.01 21.21
N PHE A 111 14.84 6.59 21.65
CA PHE A 111 15.81 5.83 20.86
C PHE A 111 15.26 4.57 20.15
N TYR A 112 14.15 3.98 20.62
CA TYR A 112 13.48 2.83 20.00
C TYR A 112 12.06 3.12 19.49
N GLY A 113 11.67 4.39 19.45
CA GLY A 113 10.35 4.82 19.08
C GLY A 113 10.10 4.72 17.57
N PRO A 114 8.84 4.60 17.11
CA PRO A 114 8.51 4.56 15.68
C PRO A 114 8.95 5.76 14.82
N LEU A 115 9.29 6.89 15.45
CA LEU A 115 9.81 8.09 14.78
C LEU A 115 11.29 8.34 15.11
N SER A 116 12.02 7.31 15.54
CA SER A 116 13.47 7.34 15.78
C SER A 116 14.26 6.76 14.60
N GLU A 117 15.59 6.86 14.66
CA GLU A 117 16.51 6.27 13.68
C GLU A 117 16.44 4.73 13.63
N ASP A 118 16.07 4.09 14.74
CA ASP A 118 15.83 2.64 14.81
C ASP A 118 14.38 2.26 14.43
N GLY A 119 13.53 3.26 14.22
CA GLY A 119 12.13 3.08 13.84
C GLY A 119 11.93 2.63 12.38
N PRO A 120 10.68 2.31 12.00
CA PRO A 120 10.36 1.84 10.64
C PRO A 120 10.62 2.86 9.52
N LEU A 121 10.79 4.15 9.85
CA LEU A 121 11.15 5.20 8.90
C LEU A 121 12.66 5.56 8.94
N GLY A 122 13.41 5.00 9.88
CA GLY A 122 14.85 5.18 10.04
C GLY A 122 15.68 4.17 9.25
N PHE A 123 17.00 4.16 9.46
CA PHE A 123 17.96 3.38 8.66
C PHE A 123 17.84 1.87 8.84
N LEU A 124 17.23 1.41 9.94
CA LEU A 124 16.91 -0.01 10.17
C LEU A 124 15.54 -0.41 9.62
N GLY A 125 14.71 0.56 9.25
CA GLY A 125 13.37 0.32 8.74
C GLY A 125 13.35 -0.28 7.33
N PRO A 126 12.15 -0.70 6.85
CA PRO A 126 11.99 -1.22 5.50
C PRO A 126 11.97 -0.13 4.42
N TYR A 127 12.23 1.14 4.76
CA TYR A 127 12.29 2.27 3.82
C TYR A 127 13.73 2.61 3.39
N THR A 128 14.58 1.59 3.31
CA THR A 128 15.96 1.72 2.84
C THR A 128 16.19 0.82 1.63
N GLU A 129 17.13 1.22 0.77
CA GLU A 129 17.53 0.36 -0.35
C GLU A 129 18.01 -1.01 0.16
N ASN A 130 18.80 -1.02 1.23
CA ASN A 130 19.32 -2.25 1.81
C ASN A 130 18.23 -3.18 2.34
N SER A 131 17.22 -2.66 3.06
CA SER A 131 16.15 -3.49 3.63
C SER A 131 15.11 -3.91 2.58
N TYR A 132 14.77 -3.00 1.66
CA TYR A 132 13.67 -3.23 0.72
C TYR A 132 14.12 -3.90 -0.58
N TYR A 133 15.22 -3.45 -1.18
CA TYR A 133 15.70 -3.94 -2.48
C TYR A 133 16.68 -5.10 -2.40
N TYR A 134 17.45 -5.17 -1.31
CA TYR A 134 18.59 -6.09 -1.17
C TYR A 134 18.54 -6.93 0.11
N GLY A 135 17.46 -6.83 0.89
CA GLY A 135 17.38 -7.35 2.23
C GLY A 135 16.45 -8.55 2.35
N ASP A 136 16.83 -9.48 3.23
CA ASP A 136 16.16 -10.76 3.43
C ASP A 136 14.67 -10.65 3.86
N LEU A 137 14.24 -9.49 4.36
CA LEU A 137 12.88 -9.26 4.89
C LEU A 137 11.78 -9.71 3.91
N PHE A 138 11.99 -9.45 2.62
CA PHE A 138 11.02 -9.78 1.57
C PHE A 138 11.39 -11.05 0.80
N GLU A 139 12.44 -11.77 1.20
CA GLU A 139 12.94 -12.97 0.52
C GLU A 139 12.66 -14.26 1.29
N LEU A 140 12.06 -14.15 2.47
CA LEU A 140 11.71 -15.30 3.31
C LEU A 140 10.86 -16.36 2.58
N ASN A 141 10.01 -15.93 1.64
CA ASN A 141 9.24 -16.80 0.75
C ASN A 141 8.68 -16.01 -0.44
N ASN A 142 8.11 -16.70 -1.43
CA ASN A 142 7.57 -16.04 -2.63
C ASN A 142 6.39 -15.10 -2.32
N PHE A 143 5.60 -15.33 -1.27
CA PHE A 143 4.56 -14.38 -0.88
C PHE A 143 5.17 -13.05 -0.42
N ALA A 144 6.23 -13.09 0.40
CA ALA A 144 6.93 -11.90 0.89
C ALA A 144 7.55 -11.07 -0.24
N VAL A 145 8.04 -11.72 -1.31
CA VAL A 145 8.54 -11.01 -2.49
C VAL A 145 7.41 -10.21 -3.14
N HIS A 146 6.25 -10.83 -3.28
CA HIS A 146 5.08 -10.29 -3.96
C HIS A 146 4.25 -9.30 -3.13
N VAL A 147 4.70 -8.94 -1.92
CA VAL A 147 4.20 -7.72 -1.23
C VAL A 147 5.00 -6.46 -1.60
N ARG A 148 6.07 -6.58 -2.39
CA ARG A 148 6.76 -5.42 -2.97
C ARG A 148 5.91 -4.77 -4.08
N ALA A 149 6.37 -3.61 -4.54
CA ALA A 149 5.72 -2.81 -5.58
C ALA A 149 5.42 -3.62 -6.84
N LEU A 150 4.19 -3.46 -7.34
CA LEU A 150 3.57 -4.17 -8.46
C LEU A 150 3.43 -5.68 -8.28
N GLY A 151 3.70 -6.22 -7.08
CA GLY A 151 3.45 -7.61 -6.77
C GLY A 151 1.96 -7.94 -6.61
N LEU A 152 1.62 -9.23 -6.72
CA LEU A 152 0.25 -9.73 -6.53
C LEU A 152 -0.39 -9.25 -5.22
N TRP A 153 0.39 -9.15 -4.16
CA TRP A 153 -0.04 -8.72 -2.85
C TRP A 153 0.56 -7.37 -2.46
N GLY A 154 1.01 -6.57 -3.42
CA GLY A 154 1.69 -5.29 -3.20
C GLY A 154 0.90 -4.29 -2.35
N VAL A 155 -0.43 -4.35 -2.40
CA VAL A 155 -1.33 -3.54 -1.55
C VAL A 155 -1.18 -3.85 -0.05
N LEU A 156 -0.70 -5.03 0.32
CA LEU A 156 -0.47 -5.45 1.70
C LEU A 156 0.92 -5.06 2.21
N GLY A 157 1.82 -4.67 1.31
CA GLY A 157 3.21 -4.40 1.64
C GLY A 157 3.47 -2.98 2.15
N THR A 158 4.75 -2.64 2.17
CA THR A 158 5.21 -1.36 2.71
C THR A 158 4.81 -0.16 1.87
N VAL A 159 4.63 -0.32 0.56
CA VAL A 159 4.13 0.73 -0.34
C VAL A 159 2.60 0.85 -0.36
N GLY A 160 1.91 0.10 0.52
CA GLY A 160 0.47 0.13 0.71
C GLY A 160 0.06 0.70 2.07
N PRO A 161 -1.24 0.74 2.37
CA PRO A 161 -1.78 1.41 3.57
C PRO A 161 -1.40 0.76 4.91
N PHE A 162 -0.84 -0.45 4.91
CA PHE A 162 -0.28 -1.10 6.11
C PHE A 162 1.16 -0.69 6.40
N GLY A 163 1.83 -0.06 5.43
CA GLY A 163 3.22 0.31 5.54
C GLY A 163 3.48 1.44 6.55
N PRO A 164 4.76 1.68 6.88
CA PRO A 164 5.19 2.79 7.73
C PRO A 164 4.67 4.18 7.33
N VAL A 165 4.46 4.46 6.04
CA VAL A 165 3.88 5.72 5.56
C VAL A 165 2.37 5.64 5.32
N GLY A 166 1.75 4.49 5.57
CA GLY A 166 0.32 4.27 5.41
C GLY A 166 -0.49 4.64 6.65
N ALA A 167 -1.81 4.42 6.58
CA ALA A 167 -2.77 4.79 7.62
C ALA A 167 -2.53 4.15 9.00
N LEU A 168 -1.92 2.96 9.03
CA LEU A 168 -1.58 2.26 10.28
C LEU A 168 -0.13 2.55 10.75
N GLY A 169 0.63 3.29 9.96
CA GLY A 169 2.00 3.67 10.27
C GLY A 169 2.08 4.83 11.29
N PRO A 170 3.30 5.18 11.74
CA PRO A 170 3.53 6.26 12.69
C PRO A 170 3.12 7.67 12.18
N LEU A 171 2.91 7.83 10.87
CA LEU A 171 2.48 9.08 10.24
C LEU A 171 0.95 9.20 10.13
N GLY A 172 0.23 8.10 10.39
CA GLY A 172 -1.21 8.01 10.22
C GLY A 172 -2.02 8.54 11.39
N PRO A 173 -3.36 8.46 11.27
CA PRO A 173 -4.31 9.02 12.23
C PRO A 173 -4.21 8.47 13.67
N ILE A 174 -3.61 7.29 13.83
CA ILE A 174 -3.32 6.67 15.14
C ILE A 174 -1.85 6.82 15.56
N GLY A 175 -1.02 7.42 14.71
CA GLY A 175 0.40 7.58 14.90
C GLY A 175 0.73 8.61 15.97
N ALA A 176 1.85 8.41 16.67
CA ALA A 176 2.32 9.34 17.71
C ALA A 176 3.20 10.46 17.13
N HIS A 177 2.80 11.07 16.01
CA HIS A 177 3.54 12.17 15.39
C HIS A 177 3.44 13.48 16.20
N GLY A 178 2.47 13.57 17.12
CA GLY A 178 2.36 14.67 18.08
C GLY A 178 1.68 15.93 17.55
N TYR A 179 0.93 15.81 16.46
CA TYR A 179 0.08 16.88 15.93
C TYR A 179 -1.38 16.62 16.29
N SER A 180 -2.12 17.68 16.59
CA SER A 180 -3.57 17.62 16.79
C SER A 180 -4.28 17.64 15.43
N ARG A 181 -5.58 17.36 15.39
CA ARG A 181 -6.37 17.34 14.15
C ARG A 181 -7.49 18.36 14.19
N ASP A 182 -7.65 19.13 13.12
CA ASP A 182 -8.78 20.05 12.98
C ASP A 182 -10.09 19.32 12.60
N GLU A 183 -11.17 20.08 12.42
CA GLU A 183 -12.47 19.49 12.07
C GLU A 183 -12.51 18.86 10.68
N GLN A 184 -11.62 19.23 9.76
CA GLN A 184 -11.59 18.72 8.39
C GLN A 184 -10.69 17.50 8.24
N GLY A 185 -9.79 17.29 9.21
CA GLY A 185 -8.84 16.20 9.22
C GLY A 185 -7.39 16.63 9.07
N ASN A 186 -7.10 17.92 8.89
CA ASN A 186 -5.73 18.41 8.75
C ASN A 186 -5.00 18.29 10.09
N TYR A 187 -3.73 17.91 10.05
CA TYR A 187 -2.88 18.00 11.22
C TYR A 187 -2.48 19.44 11.51
N THR A 188 -2.39 19.79 12.78
CA THR A 188 -2.04 21.12 13.27
C THR A 188 -0.98 21.06 14.35
N ASP A 189 -0.07 22.03 14.33
CA ASP A 189 0.86 22.25 15.43
C ASP A 189 0.16 22.87 16.66
N LYS A 190 0.92 23.06 17.74
CA LYS A 190 0.42 23.67 18.99
C LYS A 190 -0.11 25.10 18.82
N ASP A 191 0.28 25.79 17.75
CA ASP A 191 -0.10 27.17 17.45
C ASP A 191 -1.30 27.20 16.47
N GLY A 192 -1.78 26.03 16.03
CA GLY A 192 -2.92 25.86 15.14
C GLY A 192 -2.57 25.94 13.65
N HIS A 193 -1.29 25.95 13.28
CA HIS A 193 -0.88 25.96 11.87
C HIS A 193 -0.99 24.56 11.27
N ILE A 194 -1.48 24.47 10.03
CA ILE A 194 -1.54 23.20 9.30
C ILE A 194 -0.12 22.69 9.02
N VAL A 195 0.09 21.41 9.31
CA VAL A 195 1.33 20.69 9.04
C VAL A 195 1.01 19.49 8.15
N THR A 196 1.73 19.36 7.03
CA THR A 196 1.55 18.26 6.06
C THR A 196 2.78 17.37 5.94
N LYS A 197 3.91 17.77 6.51
CA LYS A 197 5.17 17.00 6.48
C LYS A 197 5.83 16.94 7.85
N ILE A 198 6.61 15.89 8.08
CA ILE A 198 7.44 15.73 9.28
C ILE A 198 8.83 15.25 8.91
N ASP A 199 9.84 15.82 9.56
CA ASP A 199 11.22 15.34 9.50
C ASP A 199 11.45 14.27 10.55
N VAL A 200 11.89 13.10 10.11
CA VAL A 200 12.22 11.94 10.94
C VAL A 200 13.73 11.70 10.89
N PRO A 201 14.40 11.49 12.04
CA PRO A 201 15.79 11.01 12.07
C PRO A 201 15.93 9.75 11.22
N PHE A 202 16.84 9.79 10.26
CA PHE A 202 17.12 8.62 9.43
C PHE A 202 18.28 7.83 9.99
N ASP A 203 19.37 8.51 10.34
CA ASP A 203 20.55 7.98 11.03
C ASP A 203 21.11 9.08 11.95
N SER A 204 22.32 8.87 12.49
CA SER A 204 22.97 9.78 13.42
C SER A 204 23.18 11.19 12.87
N ASP A 205 23.22 11.35 11.55
CA ASP A 205 23.68 12.57 10.88
C ASP A 205 22.66 13.15 9.89
N SER A 206 21.55 12.47 9.63
CA SER A 206 20.59 12.86 8.61
C SER A 206 19.13 12.66 9.01
N LYS A 207 18.25 13.38 8.31
CA LYS A 207 16.80 13.28 8.44
C LYS A 207 16.16 13.07 7.07
N ARG A 208 14.99 12.48 7.07
CA ARG A 208 14.11 12.38 5.89
C ARG A 208 12.78 13.04 6.20
N SER A 209 12.27 13.77 5.21
CA SER A 209 10.94 14.36 5.27
C SER A 209 9.94 13.38 4.68
N PHE A 210 8.82 13.18 5.38
CA PHE A 210 7.70 12.39 4.94
C PHE A 210 6.41 13.20 5.00
N ASP A 211 5.48 12.93 4.11
CA ASP A 211 4.11 13.44 4.22
C ASP A 211 3.43 12.79 5.42
N LEU A 212 2.63 13.57 6.15
CA LEU A 212 1.74 13.03 7.15
C LEU A 212 0.57 12.32 6.45
N TYR A 213 -0.11 11.43 7.17
CA TYR A 213 -1.20 10.65 6.59
C TYR A 213 -2.52 11.01 7.26
N GLU A 214 -3.28 11.92 6.65
CA GLU A 214 -4.49 12.49 7.26
C GLU A 214 -5.71 11.60 7.13
N LEU A 215 -6.67 11.82 8.04
CA LEU A 215 -8.04 11.31 7.92
C LEU A 215 -8.98 12.47 7.62
N TYR A 216 -9.27 12.69 6.34
CA TYR A 216 -10.12 13.77 5.87
C TYR A 216 -11.62 13.43 5.93
N LYS A 217 -12.44 14.46 6.10
CA LYS A 217 -13.86 14.40 5.74
C LYS A 217 -14.00 14.26 4.21
N ALA A 218 -14.90 13.39 3.75
CA ALA A 218 -15.08 13.14 2.31
C ALA A 218 -15.43 14.38 1.50
N GLU A 219 -16.34 15.22 2.00
CA GLU A 219 -16.71 16.46 1.31
C GLU A 219 -15.52 17.43 1.18
N TYR A 220 -14.67 17.51 2.21
CA TYR A 220 -13.46 18.31 2.19
C TYR A 220 -12.45 17.76 1.19
N ALA A 221 -12.14 16.46 1.25
CA ALA A 221 -11.22 15.80 0.33
C ALA A 221 -11.70 15.91 -1.14
N ALA A 222 -12.98 15.68 -1.43
CA ALA A 222 -13.53 15.81 -2.78
C ALA A 222 -13.53 17.26 -3.31
N SER A 223 -13.62 18.25 -2.41
CA SER A 223 -13.55 19.66 -2.77
C SER A 223 -12.13 20.12 -3.15
N LYS A 224 -11.10 19.45 -2.61
CA LYS A 224 -9.69 19.73 -2.89
C LYS A 224 -9.33 19.33 -4.33
N LYS A 225 -8.36 20.04 -4.89
CA LYS A 225 -7.87 19.82 -6.27
C LYS A 225 -6.39 19.45 -6.32
N ASP A 226 -5.81 19.22 -5.15
CA ASP A 226 -4.39 19.19 -4.87
C ASP A 226 -4.10 18.36 -3.61
N LEU A 227 -4.88 17.30 -3.34
CA LEU A 227 -4.53 16.37 -2.26
C LEU A 227 -3.18 15.73 -2.57
N ASP A 228 -2.34 15.49 -1.57
CA ASP A 228 -1.16 14.63 -1.76
C ASP A 228 -1.59 13.15 -1.90
N THR A 229 -0.62 12.23 -1.83
CA THR A 229 -0.85 10.80 -1.94
C THR A 229 -0.89 10.09 -0.59
N SER A 230 -1.11 10.81 0.51
CA SER A 230 -1.02 10.29 1.88
C SER A 230 -2.29 10.61 2.67
N PHE A 231 -3.41 9.97 2.35
CA PHE A 231 -4.64 10.23 3.09
C PHE A 231 -5.62 9.07 3.08
N VAL A 232 -6.52 9.10 4.06
CA VAL A 232 -7.76 8.33 4.08
C VAL A 232 -8.95 9.27 4.13
N THR A 233 -10.03 8.89 3.46
CA THR A 233 -11.33 9.55 3.56
C THR A 233 -12.46 8.53 3.75
N LEU A 234 -13.46 8.91 4.55
CA LEU A 234 -14.64 8.09 4.82
C LEU A 234 -15.84 8.67 4.07
N GLY A 235 -16.17 8.06 2.94
CA GLY A 235 -17.24 8.50 2.05
C GLY A 235 -18.54 7.71 2.23
N ASN A 236 -19.59 8.21 1.59
CA ASN A 236 -20.90 7.57 1.53
C ASN A 236 -21.51 7.82 0.16
N LEU A 237 -21.53 6.78 -0.67
CA LEU A 237 -22.06 6.87 -2.02
C LEU A 237 -23.45 6.30 -2.10
N LYS A 238 -24.30 6.99 -2.86
CA LYS A 238 -25.56 6.42 -3.33
C LYS A 238 -25.30 5.53 -4.54
N GLU A 239 -26.21 4.58 -4.78
CA GLU A 239 -26.19 3.74 -5.98
C GLU A 239 -26.16 4.62 -7.24
N ASN A 240 -25.30 4.28 -8.21
CA ASN A 240 -25.09 5.03 -9.46
C ASN A 240 -24.54 6.46 -9.32
N TYR A 241 -24.03 6.83 -8.14
CA TYR A 241 -23.26 8.06 -7.95
C TYR A 241 -21.76 7.76 -7.96
N SER A 242 -20.97 8.81 -8.16
CA SER A 242 -19.52 8.77 -8.07
C SER A 242 -18.98 9.90 -7.19
N ASP A 243 -17.90 9.61 -6.50
CA ASP A 243 -17.06 10.62 -5.83
C ASP A 243 -15.72 10.70 -6.57
N ASP A 244 -15.27 11.93 -6.82
CA ASP A 244 -14.01 12.21 -7.51
C ASP A 244 -13.03 12.88 -6.54
N TYR A 245 -11.83 12.33 -6.42
CA TYR A 245 -10.73 12.86 -5.61
C TYR A 245 -9.54 13.18 -6.51
N VAL A 246 -9.04 14.41 -6.43
CA VAL A 246 -7.91 14.85 -7.24
C VAL A 246 -6.65 14.83 -6.40
N ILE A 247 -5.67 14.03 -6.83
CA ILE A 247 -4.36 13.90 -6.18
C ILE A 247 -3.27 14.57 -7.04
N ASN A 248 -2.32 15.21 -6.36
CA ASN A 248 -1.08 15.74 -6.88
C ASN A 248 0.08 14.87 -6.40
N ASN A 249 0.93 14.49 -7.34
CA ASN A 249 2.10 13.67 -7.09
C ASN A 249 3.36 14.49 -7.41
N ASP A 250 4.17 14.81 -6.40
CA ASP A 250 5.34 15.70 -6.49
C ASP A 250 6.68 14.94 -6.62
N GLU A 251 6.65 13.61 -6.64
CA GLU A 251 7.83 12.76 -6.74
C GLU A 251 7.61 11.47 -7.54
N LYS A 252 8.69 10.82 -7.99
CA LYS A 252 8.59 9.49 -8.59
C LYS A 252 8.33 8.48 -7.48
N GLN A 253 7.16 7.88 -7.46
CA GLN A 253 6.78 6.93 -6.42
C GLN A 253 5.74 5.91 -6.90
N VAL A 254 5.57 4.87 -6.09
CA VAL A 254 4.48 3.90 -6.22
C VAL A 254 3.31 4.45 -5.42
N VAL A 255 2.14 4.56 -6.05
CA VAL A 255 0.92 4.99 -5.38
C VAL A 255 -0.05 3.82 -5.30
N THR A 256 -0.54 3.56 -4.10
CA THR A 256 -1.55 2.54 -3.81
C THR A 256 -2.86 3.19 -3.44
N ILE A 257 -3.92 2.90 -4.20
CA ILE A 257 -5.30 3.29 -3.96
C ILE A 257 -6.07 2.04 -3.55
N LEU A 258 -6.73 2.06 -2.39
CA LEU A 258 -7.53 0.95 -1.89
C LEU A 258 -8.90 1.48 -1.44
N VAL A 259 -9.98 0.85 -1.90
CA VAL A 259 -11.34 1.16 -1.43
C VAL A 259 -11.90 0.00 -0.63
N ILE A 260 -12.20 0.24 0.64
CA ILE A 260 -12.78 -0.77 1.53
C ILE A 260 -14.24 -0.42 1.78
N PRO A 261 -15.20 -1.29 1.39
CA PRO A 261 -16.60 -1.11 1.72
C PRO A 261 -16.82 -1.27 3.23
N GLU A 262 -17.75 -0.51 3.80
CA GLU A 262 -18.14 -0.68 5.20
C GLU A 262 -18.85 -2.03 5.40
N GLN A 263 -19.66 -2.46 4.42
CA GLN A 263 -20.35 -3.74 4.47
C GLN A 263 -19.60 -4.82 3.69
N LEU A 264 -19.52 -6.01 4.29
CA LEU A 264 -18.73 -7.15 3.82
C LEU A 264 -19.02 -7.63 2.39
N PHE A 265 -20.24 -7.45 1.89
CA PHE A 265 -20.67 -7.95 0.58
C PHE A 265 -20.95 -6.84 -0.43
N ASN A 266 -20.60 -5.60 -0.08
CA ASN A 266 -20.67 -4.51 -1.02
C ASN A 266 -19.31 -4.35 -1.71
N TYR A 267 -19.31 -3.66 -2.84
CA TYR A 267 -18.10 -3.36 -3.60
C TYR A 267 -18.22 -1.97 -4.20
N PHE A 268 -17.06 -1.37 -4.38
CA PHE A 268 -16.89 -0.12 -5.09
C PHE A 268 -15.92 -0.39 -6.23
N ASP A 269 -16.17 0.23 -7.38
CA ASP A 269 -15.22 0.22 -8.46
C ASP A 269 -14.32 1.46 -8.34
N ILE A 270 -13.04 1.31 -8.72
CA ILE A 270 -12.06 2.39 -8.76
C ILE A 270 -11.67 2.62 -10.21
N GLN A 271 -11.70 3.89 -10.63
CA GLN A 271 -11.16 4.32 -11.91
C GLN A 271 -10.11 5.41 -11.67
N LEU A 272 -8.97 5.28 -12.33
CA LEU A 272 -7.89 6.26 -12.29
C LEU A 272 -7.81 6.98 -13.62
N TYR A 273 -7.92 8.31 -13.59
CA TYR A 273 -7.83 9.17 -14.77
C TYR A 273 -6.59 10.05 -14.71
N SER A 274 -5.98 10.30 -15.88
CA SER A 274 -4.96 11.33 -16.02
C SER A 274 -5.56 12.73 -15.90
N SER A 275 -4.71 13.75 -15.75
CA SER A 275 -5.12 15.17 -15.77
C SER A 275 -5.91 15.59 -17.01
N ASN A 276 -5.75 14.88 -18.13
CA ASN A 276 -6.44 15.16 -19.39
C ASN A 276 -7.79 14.40 -19.51
N GLY A 277 -8.20 13.66 -18.47
CA GLY A 277 -9.44 12.89 -18.45
C GLY A 277 -9.36 11.52 -19.13
N ASN A 278 -8.16 11.03 -19.48
CA ASN A 278 -8.00 9.70 -20.06
C ASN A 278 -8.01 8.64 -18.95
N LEU A 279 -8.78 7.57 -19.14
CA LEU A 279 -8.75 6.41 -18.23
C LEU A 279 -7.41 5.69 -18.33
N ILE A 280 -6.72 5.59 -17.20
CA ILE A 280 -5.44 4.89 -17.05
C ILE A 280 -5.71 3.44 -16.60
N ALA A 281 -6.42 3.28 -15.49
CA ALA A 281 -6.62 2.00 -14.83
C ALA A 281 -8.04 1.88 -14.26
N GLU A 282 -8.56 0.65 -14.21
CA GLU A 282 -9.85 0.32 -13.60
C GLU A 282 -9.71 -0.94 -12.73
N SER A 283 -10.32 -0.90 -11.55
CA SER A 283 -10.50 -2.04 -10.65
C SER A 283 -11.98 -2.18 -10.32
N ASN A 284 -12.58 -3.25 -10.83
CA ASN A 284 -13.99 -3.64 -10.70
C ASN A 284 -14.14 -5.13 -10.36
N SER A 285 -13.15 -5.69 -9.67
CA SER A 285 -13.14 -7.07 -9.21
C SER A 285 -14.38 -7.37 -8.37
N ARG A 286 -14.88 -8.60 -8.53
CA ARG A 286 -15.96 -9.15 -7.70
C ARG A 286 -15.45 -10.24 -6.77
N LYS A 287 -14.24 -10.74 -7.01
CA LYS A 287 -13.53 -11.73 -6.18
C LYS A 287 -12.75 -11.08 -5.03
N TYR A 288 -12.14 -9.92 -5.26
CA TYR A 288 -11.26 -9.25 -4.31
C TYR A 288 -11.75 -7.83 -3.95
N ILE A 289 -11.19 -7.28 -2.88
CA ILE A 289 -11.33 -5.86 -2.57
C ILE A 289 -10.61 -5.05 -3.64
N ASN A 290 -11.27 -4.02 -4.18
CA ASN A 290 -10.73 -3.24 -5.27
C ASN A 290 -9.59 -2.33 -4.81
N PHE A 291 -8.50 -2.37 -5.57
CA PHE A 291 -7.34 -1.51 -5.40
C PHE A 291 -6.67 -1.25 -6.76
N ILE A 292 -5.90 -0.17 -6.83
CA ILE A 292 -5.00 0.16 -7.94
C ILE A 292 -3.65 0.49 -7.32
N GLN A 293 -2.58 -0.18 -7.75
CA GLN A 293 -1.21 0.21 -7.44
C GLN A 293 -0.50 0.57 -8.74
N PHE A 294 0.09 1.76 -8.82
CA PHE A 294 0.68 2.25 -10.06
C PHE A 294 1.95 3.07 -9.84
N LEU A 295 2.78 3.15 -10.88
CA LEU A 295 3.96 4.01 -10.91
C LEU A 295 3.53 5.42 -11.31
N ALA A 296 3.64 6.37 -10.38
CA ALA A 296 3.31 7.77 -10.59
C ALA A 296 4.57 8.58 -10.93
N PRO A 297 4.71 9.12 -12.15
CA PRO A 297 5.80 10.03 -12.47
C PRO A 297 5.67 11.32 -11.68
N LYS A 298 6.80 11.94 -11.34
CA LYS A 298 6.86 13.22 -10.66
C LYS A 298 6.08 14.32 -11.41
N ASP A 299 5.49 15.25 -10.66
CA ASP A 299 4.77 16.44 -11.12
C ASP A 299 3.55 16.10 -11.98
N THR A 300 2.78 15.09 -11.53
CA THR A 300 1.56 14.62 -12.22
C THR A 300 0.33 14.76 -11.34
N ASN A 301 -0.84 14.91 -11.97
CA ASN A 301 -2.13 14.94 -11.31
C ASN A 301 -3.01 13.81 -11.81
N TYR A 302 -3.76 13.22 -10.89
CA TYR A 302 -4.70 12.15 -11.19
C TYR A 302 -6.07 12.43 -10.57
N THR A 303 -7.11 11.92 -11.21
CA THR A 303 -8.44 11.86 -10.62
C THR A 303 -8.77 10.40 -10.29
N ILE A 304 -9.01 10.14 -9.01
CA ILE A 304 -9.54 8.88 -8.51
C ILE A 304 -11.05 9.00 -8.49
N LYS A 305 -11.73 8.16 -9.24
CA LYS A 305 -13.18 8.06 -9.25
C LYS A 305 -13.61 6.79 -8.56
N ILE A 306 -14.50 6.92 -7.59
CA ILE A 306 -15.12 5.81 -6.88
C ILE A 306 -16.58 5.74 -7.29
N THR A 307 -17.06 4.57 -7.72
CA THR A 307 -18.47 4.34 -8.06
C THR A 307 -19.04 3.21 -7.24
N SER A 308 -20.35 3.29 -6.94
CA SER A 308 -21.10 2.19 -6.35
C SER A 308 -22.10 1.62 -7.36
N PRO A 309 -21.79 0.51 -8.03
CA PRO A 309 -22.66 -0.06 -9.06
C PRO A 309 -23.95 -0.66 -8.48
N ASP A 310 -23.82 -1.35 -7.34
CA ASP A 310 -24.85 -2.17 -6.69
C ASP A 310 -25.89 -1.44 -5.84
N LYS A 311 -25.37 -0.66 -4.89
CA LYS A 311 -26.11 -0.27 -3.68
C LYS A 311 -25.54 1.01 -3.09
N SER A 312 -26.33 1.73 -2.31
CA SER A 312 -25.77 2.79 -1.49
C SER A 312 -24.97 2.17 -0.33
N ASP A 313 -23.73 2.60 -0.13
CA ASP A 313 -22.92 2.20 1.02
C ASP A 313 -21.83 3.23 1.34
N LYS A 314 -21.25 3.08 2.52
CA LYS A 314 -20.06 3.81 2.95
C LYS A 314 -18.81 3.07 2.56
N TYR A 315 -17.73 3.83 2.40
CA TYR A 315 -16.41 3.30 2.09
C TYR A 315 -15.33 4.07 2.84
N ALA A 316 -14.19 3.42 3.00
CA ALA A 316 -12.92 4.07 3.30
C ALA A 316 -12.03 4.00 2.06
N LEU A 317 -11.65 5.17 1.55
CA LEU A 317 -10.65 5.29 0.47
C LEU A 317 -9.31 5.61 1.11
N TYR A 318 -8.34 4.74 0.88
CA TYR A 318 -6.95 4.90 1.29
C TYR A 318 -6.09 5.20 0.06
N VAL A 319 -5.33 6.29 0.11
CA VAL A 319 -4.32 6.64 -0.89
C VAL A 319 -2.98 6.66 -0.17
N THR A 320 -1.99 5.91 -0.64
CA THR A 320 -0.66 5.80 -0.03
C THR A 320 0.43 5.93 -1.09
N GLY A 321 1.25 6.97 -0.98
CA GLY A 321 2.47 7.15 -1.76
C GLY A 321 3.67 6.50 -1.07
N SER A 322 4.49 5.76 -1.82
CA SER A 322 5.65 5.05 -1.29
C SER A 322 6.87 5.92 -0.99
N THR A 323 6.88 7.19 -1.42
CA THR A 323 8.02 8.11 -1.43
C THR A 323 9.09 7.87 -2.50
N LYS A 324 9.91 8.90 -2.78
CA LYS A 324 11.13 8.77 -3.61
C LYS A 324 12.15 7.75 -3.10
N TYR A 325 12.07 7.35 -1.83
CA TYR A 325 13.01 6.40 -1.24
C TYR A 325 12.71 4.95 -1.67
N LEU A 326 11.43 4.65 -1.97
CA LEU A 326 10.96 3.36 -2.46
C LEU A 326 10.25 3.51 -3.80
N ASN A 327 11.00 3.78 -4.87
CA ASN A 327 10.47 4.08 -6.20
C ASN A 327 10.84 3.07 -7.30
N LYS A 328 11.57 2.01 -6.96
CA LYS A 328 11.93 0.93 -7.89
C LYS A 328 10.97 -0.26 -7.76
N TYR A 329 10.87 -1.03 -8.84
CA TYR A 329 10.14 -2.30 -8.91
C TYR A 329 10.98 -3.34 -9.65
N ASN A 330 10.77 -4.62 -9.41
CA ASN A 330 11.42 -5.70 -10.16
C ASN A 330 10.49 -6.88 -10.48
N ILE A 331 9.20 -6.73 -10.17
CA ILE A 331 8.19 -7.73 -10.45
C ILE A 331 7.63 -7.51 -11.85
N SER A 332 7.40 -8.59 -12.58
CA SER A 332 6.77 -8.62 -13.89
C SER A 332 5.73 -9.75 -13.99
N GLY A 333 4.83 -9.65 -14.96
CA GLY A 333 3.79 -10.64 -15.25
C GLY A 333 2.63 -10.01 -16.03
N ASP A 334 1.78 -10.85 -16.64
CA ASP A 334 0.71 -10.37 -17.52
C ASP A 334 -0.38 -9.54 -16.81
N TYR A 335 -0.40 -9.56 -15.47
CA TYR A 335 -1.31 -8.75 -14.65
C TYR A 335 -0.83 -7.31 -14.44
N ILE A 336 0.44 -7.02 -14.76
CA ILE A 336 0.98 -5.65 -14.75
C ILE A 336 0.71 -5.05 -16.13
N LEU A 337 -0.19 -4.07 -16.15
CA LEU A 337 -0.62 -3.39 -17.37
C LEU A 337 0.12 -2.07 -17.54
N GLU A 338 0.10 -1.53 -18.74
CA GLU A 338 0.84 -0.31 -19.12
C GLU A 338 -0.05 0.63 -19.94
N LYS A 339 0.14 1.94 -19.78
CA LYS A 339 -0.59 3.00 -20.49
C LYS A 339 0.30 4.14 -20.94
#